data_AF-A0A7Y0GRF7-F1
#
_entry.id   AF-A0A7Y0GRF7-F1
#
_cell.length_a   1.000
_cell.length_b   1.000
_cell.length_c   1.000
_cell.angle_alpha   90.00
_cell.angle_beta   90.00
_cell.angle_gamma   90.00
#
_symmetry.space_group_name_H-M   'P 1'
#
loop_
_entity.id
_entity.type
_entity.pdbx_description
1 polymer ?
#
loop_
_entity_poly.entity_id
_entity_poly.type
_entity_poly.pdbx_seq_one_letter_code
_entity_poly.pdbx_strand_id
1 'polypeptide(L)' 'MNPSVVHAELIATFKRAEADAAHKFGLIKAAAQKGPKAVQAAFEAAAKATKRRDSYAKKLDTLGVSLKD' A
#
# COMPACT_ATOMS: atom_id res chain seq x y z
N MET A 1 -0.78 26.76 -1.11
CA MET A 1 -0.48 25.39 -1.55
C MET A 1 -1.39 25.10 -2.74
N ASN A 2 -0.84 24.77 -3.91
CA ASN A 2 -1.64 24.60 -5.13
C ASN A 2 -2.31 23.22 -5.13
N PRO A 3 -3.61 23.10 -5.43
CA PRO A 3 -4.33 21.82 -5.41
C PRO A 3 -3.71 20.76 -6.32
N SER A 4 -3.11 21.18 -7.45
CA SER A 4 -2.35 20.29 -8.34
C SER A 4 -1.13 19.64 -7.68
N VAL A 5 -0.44 20.34 -6.78
CA VAL A 5 0.74 19.81 -6.08
C VAL A 5 0.30 18.80 -5.03
N VAL A 6 -0.77 19.10 -4.29
CA VAL A 6 -1.37 18.19 -3.30
C VAL A 6 -1.84 16.89 -3.95
N HIS A 7 -2.45 16.96 -5.14
CA HIS A 7 -2.86 15.77 -5.89
C HIS A 7 -1.64 14.95 -6.33
N ALA A 8 -0.59 15.59 -6.85
CA ALA A 8 0.65 14.89 -7.25
C ALA A 8 1.33 14.19 -6.05
N GLU A 9 1.36 14.84 -4.89
CA GLU A 9 1.90 14.26 -3.66
C GLU A 9 1.07 13.07 -3.15
N LEU A 10 -0.26 13.16 -3.25
CA LEU A 10 -1.15 12.06 -2.87
C LEU A 10 -0.99 10.86 -3.81
N ILE A 11 -0.87 11.09 -5.13
CA ILE A 11 -0.57 10.03 -6.11
C ILE A 11 0.78 9.39 -5.83
N ALA A 12 1.82 10.18 -5.58
CA ALA A 12 3.14 9.64 -5.23
C ALA A 12 3.10 8.82 -3.93
N THR A 13 2.31 9.26 -2.95
CA THR A 13 2.11 8.55 -1.69
C THR A 13 1.36 7.23 -1.90
N PHE A 14 0.33 7.22 -2.75
CA PHE A 14 -0.37 6.00 -3.14
C PHE A 14 0.58 4.99 -3.78
N LYS A 15 1.38 5.41 -4.78
CA LYS A 15 2.34 4.52 -5.46
C LYS A 15 3.37 3.91 -4.50
N ARG A 16 3.86 4.69 -3.53
CA ARG A 16 4.75 4.16 -2.48
C ARG A 16 4.04 3.14 -1.58
N ALA A 17 2.78 3.39 -1.23
CA ALA A 17 1.99 2.46 -0.43
C ALA A 17 1.68 1.15 -1.19
N GLU A 18 1.48 1.24 -2.50
CA GLU A 18 1.33 0.06 -3.36
C GLU A 18 2.61 -0.77 -3.44
N ALA A 19 3.76 -0.13 -3.68
CA ALA A 19 5.06 -0.81 -3.68
C ALA A 19 5.37 -1.45 -2.31
N ASP A 20 5.06 -0.78 -1.20
CA ASP A 20 5.19 -1.32 0.16
C ASP A 20 4.30 -2.54 0.39
N ALA A 21 3.04 -2.50 -0.06
CA ALA A 21 2.14 -3.64 0.04
C ALA A 21 2.68 -4.84 -0.78
N ALA A 22 3.08 -4.61 -2.03
CA ALA A 22 3.66 -5.65 -2.88
C ALA A 22 4.94 -6.27 -2.25
N HIS A 23 5.83 -5.44 -1.72
CA HIS A 23 7.04 -5.90 -1.04
C HIS A 23 6.71 -6.77 0.18
N LYS A 24 5.79 -6.34 1.04
CA LYS A 24 5.38 -7.10 2.24
C LYS A 24 4.68 -8.41 1.90
N PHE A 25 3.89 -8.45 0.82
CA PHE A 25 3.37 -9.72 0.30
C PHE A 25 4.49 -10.66 -0.13
N GLY A 26 5.52 -10.15 -0.81
CA GLY A 26 6.71 -10.93 -1.18
C GLY A 26 7.45 -11.52 0.04
N LEU A 27 7.48 -10.78 1.16
CA LEU A 27 8.12 -11.25 2.40
C LEU A 27 7.42 -12.44 3.06
N ILE A 28 6.14 -12.70 2.76
CA ILE A 28 5.41 -13.86 3.30
C ILE A 28 6.11 -15.17 2.89
N LYS A 29 6.57 -15.26 1.64
CA LYS A 29 7.31 -16.43 1.15
C LYS A 29 8.64 -16.61 1.89
N ALA A 30 9.35 -15.52 2.16
CA ALA A 30 10.59 -15.57 2.94
C ALA A 30 10.33 -15.93 4.41
N ALA A 31 9.20 -15.49 4.97
CA ALA A 31 8.79 -15.82 6.33
C ALA A 31 8.45 -17.30 6.52
N ALA A 32 8.08 -18.03 5.45
CA ALA A 32 7.82 -19.47 5.51
C ALA A 32 9.02 -20.26 6.04
N GLN A 33 10.25 -19.82 5.75
CA GLN A 33 11.49 -20.45 6.25
C GLN A 33 11.69 -20.27 7.77
N LYS A 34 10.97 -19.32 8.39
CA LYS A 34 11.08 -18.98 9.82
C LYS A 34 9.93 -19.57 10.66
N GLY A 35 8.98 -20.26 10.02
CA GLY A 35 7.89 -20.95 10.67
C GLY A 35 6.55 -20.18 10.75
N PRO A 36 5.48 -20.80 11.28
CA PRO A 36 4.11 -20.31 11.15
C PRO A 36 3.86 -18.94 11.78
N LYS A 37 4.49 -18.65 12.93
CA LYS A 37 4.37 -17.35 13.60
C LYS A 37 4.95 -16.20 12.75
N ALA A 38 6.05 -16.46 12.04
CA ALA A 38 6.66 -15.47 11.17
C ALA A 38 5.79 -15.22 9.93
N VAL A 39 5.18 -16.26 9.37
CA VAL A 39 4.20 -16.15 8.27
C VAL A 39 3.00 -15.32 8.71
N GLN A 40 2.44 -15.58 9.90
CA GLN A 40 1.33 -14.80 10.45
C GLN A 40 1.70 -13.32 10.58
N ALA A 41 2.85 -13.01 11.17
CA ALA A 41 3.30 -11.62 11.32
C ALA A 41 3.53 -10.93 9.97
N ALA A 42 4.10 -11.63 8.98
CA ALA A 42 4.28 -11.10 7.63
C ALA A 42 2.93 -10.86 6.93
N PHE A 43 1.96 -11.75 7.12
CA PHE A 43 0.60 -11.58 6.61
C PHE A 43 -0.11 -10.38 7.23
N GLU A 44 -0.03 -10.20 8.55
CA GLU A 44 -0.60 -9.03 9.23
C GLU A 44 0.05 -7.72 8.75
N ALA A 45 1.37 -7.72 8.55
CA ALA A 45 2.09 -6.57 8.00
C ALA A 45 1.63 -6.24 6.57
N ALA A 46 1.48 -7.25 5.70
CA ALA A 46 0.98 -7.08 4.33
C ALA A 46 -0.48 -6.57 4.32
N ALA A 47 -1.33 -7.12 5.20
CA ALA A 47 -2.72 -6.68 5.35
C ALA A 47 -2.80 -5.21 5.80
N LYS A 48 -1.97 -4.78 6.75
CA LYS A 48 -1.91 -3.38 7.19
C LYS A 48 -1.43 -2.44 6.09
N ALA A 49 -0.45 -2.85 5.29
CA ALA A 49 0.03 -2.08 4.15
C ALA A 49 -1.04 -1.94 3.06
N THR A 50 -1.78 -3.01 2.78
CA THR A 50 -2.91 -3.01 1.84
C THR A 50 -4.00 -2.04 2.29
N LYS A 51 -4.41 -2.08 3.56
CA LYS A 51 -5.36 -1.11 4.12
C LYS A 51 -4.89 0.35 3.97
N ARG A 52 -3.58 0.59 4.10
CA ARG A 52 -2.99 1.93 3.90
C ARG A 52 -3.08 2.37 2.44
N ARG A 53 -2.74 1.48 1.49
CA ARG A 53 -2.93 1.72 0.05
C ARG A 53 -4.38 2.06 -0.26
N ASP A 54 -5.33 1.26 0.24
CA ASP A 54 -6.76 1.43 -0.03
C ASP A 54 -7.30 2.75 0.56
N SER A 55 -6.78 3.18 1.71
CA SER A 55 -7.11 4.49 2.26
C SER A 55 -6.67 5.64 1.34
N TYR A 56 -5.49 5.54 0.72
CA TYR A 56 -5.06 6.54 -0.27
C TYR A 56 -5.84 6.44 -1.57
N ALA A 57 -6.17 5.23 -2.03
CA ALA A 57 -7.04 5.02 -3.19
C ALA A 57 -8.39 5.72 -3.00
N LYS A 58 -9.04 5.53 -1.84
CA LYS A 58 -10.30 6.19 -1.51
C LYS A 58 -10.19 7.72 -1.50
N LYS A 59 -9.06 8.26 -1.02
CA LYS A 59 -8.80 9.71 -1.07
C LYS A 59 -8.67 10.21 -2.51
N LEU A 60 -8.03 9.45 -3.39
CA LEU A 60 -7.89 9.80 -4.80
C LEU A 60 -9.23 9.72 -5.54
N ASP A 61 -10.01 8.69 -5.27
CA ASP A 61 -11.37 8.52 -5.79
C ASP A 61 -12.30 9.69 -5.41
N THR A 62 -12.24 10.12 -4.14
CA THR A 62 -12.99 11.30 -3.65
C THR A 62 -12.59 12.60 -4.38
N LEU A 63 -11.36 12.67 -4.88
CA LEU A 63 -10.85 13.80 -5.66
C LEU A 63 -11.12 13.68 -7.17
N GLY A 64 -11.82 12.63 -7.61
CA GLY A 64 -12.05 12.33 -9.02
C GLY A 64 -10.78 11.91 -9.77
N VAL A 65 -9.70 11.62 -9.04
CA VAL A 65 -8.43 11.16 -9.62
C VAL A 65 -8.54 9.65 -9.82
N SER A 66 -9.00 9.25 -10.99
CA SER A 66 -8.97 7.86 -11.41
C SER A 66 -7.52 7.48 -11.74
N LEU A 67 -6.89 6.73 -10.84
CA LEU A 67 -5.66 6.02 -11.15
C LEU A 67 -6.03 4.90 -12.12
N LYS A 68 -5.90 5.16 -13.42
CA LYS A 68 -5.92 4.08 -14.40
C LYS A 68 -4.77 3.13 -14.09
N ASP A 69 -5.11 1.84 -13.99
CA ASP A 69 -4.17 0.73 -14.02
C ASP A 69 -3.09 0.89 -15.11
#